data_AF-A0A4D9DG21-F1
#
_entry.id   AF-A0A4D9DG21-F1
#
_cell.length_a   1.000
_cell.length_b   1.000
_cell.length_c   1.000
_cell.angle_alpha   90.00
_cell.angle_beta   90.00
_cell.angle_gamma   90.00
#
_symmetry.space_group_name_H-M   'P 1'
#
loop_
_entity.id
_entity.type
_entity.pdbx_description
1 polymer ?
#
loop_
_entity_poly.entity_id
_entity_poly.type
_entity_poly.pdbx_seq_one_letter_code
_entity_poly.pdbx_strand_id
1 'polypeptide(L)'
;MGQLQRCLARGEYGQLQECPLFESNFLQVTKSGDVASRVTLGIAATSPRLELPDLLLLARPILAPMGGPCCCRCAQRLPPPEEELELFGLLPLRFVRFSIHDELRHRLKVRLASGRTFYLQLLAPPAQLERVFGQWVRLLYRLRYQRPGTWDR
;
A
#
# COMPACT_ATOMS: atom_id res chain seq x y z
N MET A 1 -15.37 -5.69 -3.17
CA MET A 1 -14.39 -6.11 -2.16
C MET A 1 -13.02 -6.15 -2.81
N GLY A 2 -12.02 -5.46 -2.25
CA GLY A 2 -10.67 -5.44 -2.82
C GLY A 2 -9.89 -6.73 -2.54
N GLN A 3 -8.66 -6.82 -3.05
CA GLN A 3 -7.86 -8.05 -3.00
C GLN A 3 -7.29 -8.28 -1.60
N LEU A 4 -6.81 -7.22 -0.95
CA LEU A 4 -6.27 -7.28 0.40
C LEU A 4 -7.38 -7.55 1.42
N GLN A 5 -8.57 -6.96 1.28
CA GLN A 5 -9.70 -7.30 2.14
C GLN A 5 -10.05 -8.80 2.06
N ARG A 6 -10.02 -9.38 0.85
CA ARG A 6 -10.25 -10.83 0.66
C ARG A 6 -9.13 -11.68 1.24
N CYS A 7 -7.87 -11.25 1.11
CA CYS A 7 -6.73 -11.89 1.77
C CYS A 7 -6.92 -11.93 3.29
N LEU A 8 -7.34 -10.80 3.89
CA LEU A 8 -7.63 -10.74 5.32
C LEU A 8 -8.78 -11.68 5.71
N ALA A 9 -9.87 -11.70 4.94
CA ALA A 9 -11.04 -12.54 5.22
C ALA A 9 -10.74 -14.06 5.14
N ARG A 10 -9.76 -14.47 4.33
CA ARG A 10 -9.35 -15.88 4.21
C ARG A 10 -8.36 -16.32 5.29
N GLY A 11 -7.53 -15.41 5.80
CA GLY A 11 -6.52 -15.73 6.81
C GLY A 11 -6.99 -15.48 8.24
N GLU A 12 -6.19 -15.92 9.21
CA GLU A 12 -6.48 -15.81 10.64
C GLU A 12 -6.09 -14.42 11.20
N TYR A 13 -6.56 -13.34 10.57
CA TYR A 13 -6.17 -11.97 10.93
C TYR A 13 -7.13 -11.30 11.93
N GLY A 14 -8.06 -12.07 12.52
CA GLY A 14 -8.96 -11.65 13.58
C GLY A 14 -9.76 -10.38 13.23
N GLN A 15 -9.72 -9.38 14.10
CA GLN A 15 -10.49 -8.14 13.97
C GLN A 15 -10.16 -7.32 12.71
N LEU A 16 -8.99 -7.54 12.09
CA LEU A 16 -8.60 -6.83 10.85
C LEU A 16 -9.54 -7.14 9.67
N GLN A 17 -10.26 -8.28 9.71
CA GLN A 17 -11.23 -8.65 8.68
C GLN A 17 -12.45 -7.72 8.63
N GLU A 18 -12.77 -7.08 9.76
CA GLU A 18 -13.96 -6.23 9.91
C GLU A 18 -13.61 -4.74 9.91
N CYS A 19 -12.32 -4.42 9.94
CA CYS A 19 -11.84 -3.05 9.97
C CYS A 19 -12.03 -2.34 8.62
N PRO A 20 -12.40 -1.04 8.62
CA PRO A 20 -12.38 -0.24 7.40
C PRO A 20 -10.98 -0.24 6.79
N LEU A 21 -10.89 -0.62 5.51
CA LEU A 21 -9.64 -0.75 4.76
C LEU A 21 -9.67 0.13 3.51
N PHE A 22 -8.66 0.98 3.37
CA PHE A 22 -8.37 1.66 2.11
C PHE A 22 -7.16 1.00 1.46
N GLU A 23 -7.35 0.37 0.30
CA GLU A 23 -6.31 -0.40 -0.38
C GLU A 23 -6.09 0.02 -1.84
N SER A 24 -4.87 -0.18 -2.34
CA SER A 24 -4.54 -0.01 -3.76
C SER A 24 -3.29 -0.82 -4.13
N ASN A 25 -3.17 -1.10 -5.42
CA ASN A 25 -1.99 -1.77 -5.96
C ASN A 25 -0.93 -0.74 -6.33
N PHE A 26 0.34 -1.09 -6.08
CA PHE A 26 1.50 -0.27 -6.38
C PHE A 26 2.62 -1.12 -7.00
N LEU A 27 3.46 -0.47 -7.78
CA LEU A 27 4.77 -0.96 -8.16
C LEU A 27 5.79 -0.38 -7.20
N GLN A 28 6.55 -1.23 -6.53
CA GLN A 28 7.78 -0.78 -5.89
C GLN A 28 8.79 -0.48 -6.99
N VAL A 29 9.24 0.76 -7.03
CA VAL A 29 10.22 1.24 -8.01
C VAL A 29 11.50 1.70 -7.32
N THR A 30 12.61 1.62 -8.04
CA THR A 30 13.86 2.28 -7.63
C THR A 30 13.68 3.79 -7.72
N LYS A 31 14.62 4.55 -7.13
CA LYS A 31 14.64 6.02 -7.28
C LYS A 31 14.74 6.44 -8.76
N SER A 32 15.41 5.64 -9.58
CA SER A 32 15.56 5.82 -11.03
C SER A 32 14.30 5.45 -11.81
N GLY A 33 13.39 4.68 -11.20
CA GLY A 33 12.10 4.30 -11.77
C GLY A 33 12.01 2.88 -12.28
N ASP A 34 13.03 2.04 -12.08
CA ASP A 34 13.01 0.63 -12.45
C ASP A 34 12.04 -0.14 -11.54
N VAL A 35 11.26 -1.04 -12.11
CA VAL A 35 10.28 -1.82 -11.36
C VAL A 35 10.97 -2.98 -10.66
N ALA A 36 10.85 -3.04 -9.33
CA ALA A 36 11.41 -4.11 -8.51
C ALA A 36 10.36 -5.20 -8.23
N SER A 37 9.16 -4.82 -7.80
CA SER A 37 8.09 -5.76 -7.43
C SER A 37 6.73 -5.09 -7.44
N ARG A 38 5.66 -5.89 -7.43
CA ARG A 38 4.29 -5.42 -7.19
C ARG A 38 3.92 -5.64 -5.72
N VAL A 39 3.24 -4.65 -5.13
CA VAL A 39 2.78 -4.67 -3.75
C VAL A 39 1.38 -4.10 -3.67
N THR A 40 0.52 -4.73 -2.88
CA THR A 40 -0.78 -4.19 -2.51
C THR A 40 -0.64 -3.54 -1.14
N LEU A 41 -0.97 -2.26 -1.06
CA LEU A 41 -0.84 -1.47 0.15
C LEU A 41 -2.22 -1.15 0.69
N GLY A 42 -2.41 -1.38 1.98
CA GLY A 42 -3.64 -1.10 2.71
C GLY A 42 -3.41 -0.19 3.91
N ILE A 43 -4.35 0.72 4.18
CA ILE A 43 -4.39 1.49 5.42
C ILE A 43 -5.69 1.14 6.14
N ALA A 44 -5.56 0.63 7.37
CA ALA A 44 -6.67 0.15 8.19
C ALA A 44 -6.70 0.86 9.54
N ALA A 45 -7.92 1.01 10.09
CA ALA A 45 -8.14 1.38 11.48
C ALA A 45 -8.39 0.12 12.29
N THR A 46 -7.49 -0.23 13.20
CA THR A 46 -7.58 -1.47 14.01
C THR A 46 -8.75 -1.48 15.00
N SER A 47 -9.38 -0.33 15.23
CA SER A 47 -10.55 -0.20 16.07
C SER A 47 -11.53 0.79 15.44
N PRO A 48 -12.85 0.50 15.49
CA PRO A 48 -13.88 1.42 14.99
C PRO A 48 -13.96 2.73 15.79
N ARG A 49 -13.29 2.80 16.96
CA ARG A 49 -13.23 4.00 17.80
C ARG A 49 -12.17 5.00 17.34
N LEU A 50 -11.28 4.60 16.43
CA LEU A 50 -10.23 5.49 15.94
C LEU A 50 -10.78 6.40 14.85
N GLU A 51 -10.58 7.70 15.00
CA GLU A 51 -10.95 8.69 13.98
C GLU A 51 -10.07 8.59 12.72
N LEU A 52 -8.89 8.01 12.87
CA LEU A 52 -7.94 7.80 11.79
C LEU A 52 -7.37 6.38 11.80
N PRO A 53 -7.00 5.87 10.63
CA PRO A 53 -6.31 4.60 10.57
C PRO A 53 -4.92 4.69 11.19
N ASP A 54 -4.50 3.59 11.79
CA ASP A 54 -3.29 3.46 12.60
C ASP A 54 -2.36 2.34 12.11
N LEU A 55 -2.79 1.54 11.14
CA LEU A 55 -2.05 0.39 10.63
C LEU A 55 -1.86 0.45 9.12
N LEU A 56 -0.63 0.20 8.69
CA LEU A 56 -0.25 -0.07 7.30
C LEU A 56 -0.15 -1.59 7.10
N LEU A 57 -0.82 -2.06 6.06
CA LEU A 57 -0.80 -3.44 5.59
C LEU A 57 -0.04 -3.51 4.26
N LEU A 58 0.85 -4.49 4.13
CA LEU A 58 1.58 -4.78 2.90
C LEU A 58 1.38 -6.23 2.52
N ALA A 59 0.90 -6.46 1.31
CA ALA A 59 0.75 -7.79 0.74
C ALA A 59 1.40 -7.86 -0.64
N ARG A 60 1.84 -9.06 -1.02
CA ARG A 60 2.45 -9.35 -2.32
C ARG A 60 1.69 -10.48 -3.00
N PRO A 61 1.69 -10.53 -4.34
CA PRO A 61 1.14 -11.68 -5.06
C PRO A 61 1.86 -12.96 -4.67
N ILE A 62 1.10 -14.03 -4.42
CA ILE A 62 1.64 -15.38 -4.33
C ILE A 62 1.95 -15.82 -5.77
N LEU A 63 3.23 -15.95 -6.09
CA LEU A 63 3.63 -16.58 -7.34
C LEU A 63 3.25 -18.06 -7.23
N ALA A 64 2.34 -18.54 -8.09
CA ALA A 64 1.96 -19.94 -8.14
C ALA A 64 3.23 -20.83 -8.26
N PRO A 65 3.25 -22.03 -7.68
CA PRO A 65 4.44 -22.89 -7.59
C PRO A 65 5.05 -23.34 -8.93
N MET A 66 4.46 -22.95 -10.07
CA MET A 66 4.95 -23.21 -11.43
C MET A 66 5.44 -21.95 -12.14
N GLY A 67 5.95 -20.96 -11.40
CA GLY A 67 6.54 -19.76 -11.99
C GLY A 67 7.50 -19.11 -11.03
N GLY A 68 8.81 -19.28 -11.27
CA GLY A 68 9.82 -18.40 -10.71
C GLY A 68 9.49 -16.92 -11.00
N PRO A 69 10.23 -15.95 -10.43
CA PRO A 69 10.01 -14.53 -10.70
C PRO A 69 10.00 -14.31 -12.23
N CYS A 70 8.83 -13.98 -12.77
CA CYS A 70 8.69 -13.82 -14.22
C CYS A 70 9.57 -12.64 -14.65
N CYS A 71 10.54 -12.92 -15.52
CA CYS A 71 11.41 -11.91 -16.14
C CYS A 71 10.66 -11.00 -17.14
N CYS A 72 9.34 -11.15 -17.24
CA CYS A 72 8.45 -10.39 -18.10
C CYS A 72 7.90 -9.15 -17.35
N ARG A 73 7.46 -8.13 -18.10
CA ARG A 73 6.81 -6.90 -17.56
C ARG A 73 5.46 -7.15 -16.83
N CYS A 74 5.16 -8.37 -16.43
CA CYS A 74 3.93 -8.77 -15.75
C CYS A 74 3.73 -8.03 -14.42
N ALA A 75 4.81 -7.60 -13.75
CA ALA A 75 4.70 -6.78 -12.55
C ALA A 75 3.89 -5.49 -12.82
N GLN A 76 3.99 -4.92 -14.03
CA GLN A 76 3.29 -3.69 -14.44
C GLN A 76 1.86 -3.93 -14.91
N ARG A 77 1.45 -5.19 -15.09
CA ARG A 77 0.06 -5.49 -15.46
C ARG A 77 -0.83 -5.33 -14.24
N LEU A 78 -2.03 -4.81 -14.49
CA LEU A 78 -3.07 -4.79 -13.47
C LEU A 78 -3.32 -6.24 -13.00
N PRO A 79 -3.40 -6.49 -11.69
CA PRO A 79 -3.57 -7.85 -11.19
C PRO A 79 -4.94 -8.41 -11.58
N PRO A 80 -5.02 -9.71 -11.89
CA PRO A 80 -6.30 -10.36 -12.15
C PRO A 80 -7.16 -10.39 -10.87
N PRO A 81 -8.49 -10.44 -11.01
CA PRO A 81 -9.40 -10.43 -9.86
C PRO A 81 -9.16 -11.57 -8.87
N GLU A 82 -8.73 -12.73 -9.34
CA GLU A 82 -8.54 -13.94 -8.52
C GLU A 82 -7.12 -14.10 -7.98
N GLU A 83 -6.25 -13.11 -8.17
CA GLU A 83 -4.88 -13.20 -7.66
C GLU A 83 -4.86 -13.33 -6.14
N GLU A 84 -4.18 -14.36 -5.66
CA GLU A 84 -3.96 -14.57 -4.25
C GLU A 84 -2.80 -13.71 -3.75
N LEU A 85 -3.00 -13.13 -2.57
CA LEU A 85 -2.03 -12.28 -1.91
C LEU A 85 -1.57 -12.93 -0.62
N GLU A 86 -0.29 -12.76 -0.32
CA GLU A 86 0.32 -13.07 0.97
C GLU A 86 0.58 -11.75 1.71
N LEU A 87 0.02 -11.62 2.91
CA LEU A 87 0.34 -10.51 3.81
C LEU A 87 1.74 -10.73 4.40
N PHE A 88 2.64 -9.77 4.18
CA PHE A 88 4.03 -9.86 4.67
C PHE A 88 4.43 -8.70 5.58
N GLY A 89 3.58 -7.67 5.69
CA GLY A 89 3.88 -6.49 6.50
C GLY A 89 2.66 -5.95 7.24
N LEU A 90 2.79 -5.85 8.55
CA LEU A 90 1.87 -5.17 9.46
C LEU A 90 2.67 -4.10 10.20
N LEU A 91 2.48 -2.83 9.85
CA LEU A 91 3.31 -1.73 10.32
C LEU A 91 2.47 -0.65 10.97
N PRO A 92 2.62 -0.39 12.28
CA PRO A 92 1.96 0.75 12.91
C PRO A 92 2.36 2.05 12.23
N LEU A 93 1.38 2.85 11.81
CA LEU A 93 1.60 4.08 11.05
C LEU A 93 2.46 5.10 11.80
N ARG A 94 2.56 5.02 13.13
CA ARG A 94 3.48 5.85 13.93
C ARG A 94 4.96 5.68 13.52
N PHE A 95 5.31 4.54 12.93
CA PHE A 95 6.66 4.24 12.45
C PHE A 95 6.82 4.39 10.94
N VAL A 96 5.79 4.91 10.25
CA VAL A 96 5.75 5.05 8.80
C VAL A 96 5.51 6.50 8.43
N ARG A 97 6.40 7.04 7.59
CA ARG A 97 6.28 8.39 7.03
C ARG A 97 5.95 8.29 5.55
N PHE A 98 4.79 8.81 5.18
CA PHE A 98 4.39 8.97 3.79
C PHE A 98 4.73 10.37 3.28
N SER A 99 5.05 10.46 2.00
CA SER A 99 5.25 11.71 1.27
C SER A 99 4.94 11.48 -0.20
N ILE A 100 4.57 12.55 -0.90
CA ILE A 100 4.44 12.54 -2.34
C ILE A 100 5.84 12.67 -2.93
N HIS A 101 6.21 11.77 -3.84
CA HIS A 101 7.52 11.81 -4.48
C HIS A 101 7.47 12.47 -5.85
N ASP A 102 6.48 12.10 -6.66
CA ASP A 102 6.28 12.60 -8.02
C ASP A 102 4.78 12.48 -8.33
N GLU A 103 4.09 13.62 -8.41
CA GLU A 103 2.64 13.65 -8.69
C GLU A 103 2.32 13.23 -10.12
N LEU A 104 3.15 13.63 -11.08
CA LEU A 104 2.96 13.32 -12.50
C LEU A 104 3.04 11.81 -12.78
N ARG A 105 3.85 11.10 -12.01
CA ARG A 105 3.99 9.64 -12.08
C ARG A 105 3.17 8.91 -11.01
N HIS A 106 2.36 9.60 -10.23
CA HIS A 106 1.54 9.04 -9.14
C HIS A 106 2.37 8.22 -8.15
N ARG A 107 3.55 8.74 -7.78
CA ARG A 107 4.51 8.08 -6.89
C ARG A 107 4.45 8.61 -5.47
N LEU A 108 4.32 7.68 -4.54
CA LEU A 108 4.47 7.90 -3.11
C LEU A 108 5.87 7.47 -2.67
N LYS A 109 6.40 8.13 -1.65
CA LYS A 109 7.59 7.72 -0.91
C LYS A 109 7.19 7.35 0.51
N VAL A 110 7.58 6.15 0.90
CA VAL A 110 7.34 5.58 2.23
C VAL A 110 8.68 5.41 2.92
N ARG A 111 8.86 6.07 4.06
CA ARG A 111 10.07 5.94 4.90
C ARG A 111 9.69 5.31 6.22
N LEU A 112 10.36 4.22 6.57
CA LEU A 112 10.19 3.56 7.85
C LEU A 112 11.09 4.20 8.92
N ALA A 113 10.74 4.02 10.19
CA ALA A 113 11.56 4.45 11.33
C ALA A 113 12.97 3.84 11.31
N SER A 114 13.15 2.66 10.70
CA SER A 114 14.45 2.02 10.46
C SER A 114 15.35 2.76 9.45
N GLY A 115 14.86 3.84 8.83
CA GLY A 115 15.57 4.58 7.79
C GLY A 115 15.35 4.04 6.38
N ARG A 116 14.85 2.80 6.23
CA ARG A 116 14.52 2.21 4.92
C ARG A 116 13.48 3.05 4.18
N THR A 117 13.70 3.25 2.90
CA THR A 117 12.85 4.08 2.04
C THR A 117 12.41 3.28 0.82
N PHE A 118 11.12 3.37 0.51
CA PHE A 118 10.48 2.71 -0.63
C PHE A 118 9.79 3.76 -1.48
N TYR A 119 9.84 3.59 -2.80
CA TYR A 119 9.12 4.40 -3.76
C TYR A 119 8.05 3.52 -4.40
N LEU A 120 6.80 3.99 -4.36
CA LEU A 120 5.63 3.22 -4.75
C LEU A 120 4.88 4.00 -5.83
N GLN A 121 4.86 3.47 -7.04
CA GLN A 121 4.08 4.03 -8.15
C GLN A 121 2.70 3.38 -8.18
N LEU A 122 1.64 4.19 -8.18
CA LEU A 122 0.27 3.68 -8.20
C LEU A 122 0.01 2.85 -9.45
N LEU A 123 -0.59 1.67 -9.26
CA LEU A 123 -1.03 0.77 -10.32
C LEU A 123 -2.56 0.67 -10.29
N ALA A 124 -3.21 1.37 -11.20
CA ALA A 124 -4.66 1.37 -11.37
C ALA A 124 -5.01 1.50 -12.86
N PRO A 125 -6.26 1.20 -13.27
CA PRO A 125 -6.72 1.49 -14.63
C PRO A 125 -6.50 2.98 -14.96
N PRO A 126 -6.03 3.34 -16.17
CA PRO A 126 -5.72 4.73 -16.52
C PRO A 126 -6.87 5.71 -16.25
N ALA A 127 -8.11 5.30 -16.52
CA ALA A 127 -9.31 6.11 -16.28
C ALA A 127 -9.57 6.41 -14.79
N GLN A 128 -8.98 5.67 -13.86
CA GLN A 128 -9.18 5.83 -12.41
C GLN A 128 -7.93 6.33 -11.69
N LEU A 129 -6.78 6.37 -12.36
CA LEU A 129 -5.48 6.63 -11.76
C LEU A 129 -5.44 7.95 -10.98
N GLU A 130 -5.85 9.05 -11.62
CA GLU A 130 -5.94 10.39 -10.99
C GLU A 130 -6.84 10.40 -9.76
N ARG A 131 -8.03 9.79 -9.88
CA ARG A 131 -9.01 9.75 -8.80
C ARG A 131 -8.47 8.99 -7.59
N VAL A 132 -7.89 7.82 -7.82
CA VAL A 132 -7.34 6.96 -6.76
C VAL A 132 -6.12 7.62 -6.13
N PHE A 133 -5.22 8.21 -6.93
CA PHE A 133 -4.08 8.93 -6.40
C PHE A 133 -4.51 10.14 -5.56
N GLY A 134 -5.50 10.91 -6.03
CA GLY A 134 -6.07 12.02 -5.26
C GLY A 134 -6.73 11.58 -3.95
N GLN A 135 -7.27 10.36 -3.86
CA GLN A 135 -7.75 9.78 -2.60
C GLN A 135 -6.60 9.44 -1.65
N TRP A 136 -5.51 8.86 -2.17
CA TRP A 136 -4.27 8.65 -1.39
C TRP A 136 -3.74 9.96 -0.85
N VAL A 137 -3.57 10.98 -1.70
CA VAL A 137 -3.09 12.31 -1.30
C VAL A 137 -3.95 12.88 -0.16
N ARG A 138 -5.28 12.88 -0.31
CA ARG A 138 -6.21 13.33 0.74
C ARG A 138 -6.10 12.53 2.04
N LEU A 139 -5.91 11.21 1.96
CA LEU A 139 -5.69 10.37 3.13
C LEU A 139 -4.36 10.72 3.83
N LEU A 140 -3.28 10.88 3.07
CA LEU A 140 -1.97 11.23 3.61
C LEU A 140 -1.96 12.61 4.27
N TYR A 141 -2.67 13.59 3.72
CA TYR A 141 -2.85 14.90 4.36
C TYR A 141 -3.55 14.78 5.72
N ARG A 142 -4.63 13.98 5.80
CA ARG A 142 -5.34 13.74 7.08
C ARG A 142 -4.44 13.06 8.12
N LEU A 143 -3.66 12.06 7.70
CA LEU A 143 -2.71 11.37 8.57
C LEU A 143 -1.59 12.27 9.11
N ARG A 144 -1.19 13.29 8.35
CA ARG A 144 -0.19 14.28 8.78
C ARG A 144 -0.78 15.31 9.75
N TYR A 145 -1.98 15.82 9.44
CA TYR A 145 -2.59 16.92 10.18
C TYR A 145 -2.91 16.56 11.64
N GLN A 146 -3.33 15.33 11.91
CA GLN A 146 -3.63 14.90 13.29
C GLN A 146 -2.42 14.41 14.10
N ARG A 147 -1.19 14.57 13.57
CA ARG A 147 0.05 14.36 14.34
C ARG A 147 0.87 15.65 14.48
N PRO A 148 0.34 16.72 15.09
CA PRO A 148 1.17 17.85 15.47
C PRO A 148 2.00 17.44 16.69
N GLY A 149 3.33 17.41 16.59
CA GLY A 149 4.19 17.38 17.80
C GLY A 149 5.36 16.39 17.87
N THR A 150 5.74 15.64 16.84
CA THR A 150 6.98 14.81 16.90
C THR A 150 8.01 15.15 15.82
N TRP A 151 7.93 16.35 15.27
CA TRP A 151 8.68 16.78 14.09
C TRP A 151 9.60 17.95 14.39
N ASP A 152 10.53 17.74 15.33
CA ASP A 152 11.84 18.42 15.36
C ASP A 152 12.73 17.68 16.36
N ARG A 153 13.53 16.75 15.82
CA ARG A 153 14.82 16.31 16.34
C ARG A 153 15.57 15.56 15.24
#